data_AF-A0AA96Z700-F1
#
_entry.id   AF-A0AA96Z700-F1
#
_cell.length_a   1.000
_cell.length_b   1.000
_cell.length_c   1.000
_cell.angle_alpha   90.00
_cell.angle_beta   90.00
_cell.angle_gamma   90.00
#
_symmetry.space_group_name_H-M   'P 1'
#
loop_
_entity.id
_entity.type
_entity.pdbx_description
1 polymer ?
#
loop_
_entity_poly.entity_id
_entity_poly.type
_entity_poly.pdbx_seq_one_letter_code
_entity_poly.pdbx_strand_id
1 'polypeptide(L)'
;MKRLSDEQILDELEIEFELNSTKVLTPLEERLISGFEEINIFYETHQRVPSLDDAGIFEKICASRLEKIKQNSVMSSIVVHLDKF
;
A
#
# COMPACT_ATOMS: atom_id res chain seq x y z
N MET A 1 -3.06 35.02 23.81
CA MET A 1 -2.07 34.01 23.35
C MET A 1 -1.88 34.19 21.85
N LYS A 2 -0.64 34.38 21.38
CA LYS A 2 -0.32 34.55 19.96
C LYS A 2 -0.44 33.18 19.28
N ARG A 3 -1.28 33.07 18.25
CA ARG A 3 -1.36 31.85 17.43
C ARG A 3 -0.20 31.94 16.44
N LEU A 4 0.81 31.09 16.62
CA LEU A 4 1.91 30.95 15.67
C LEU A 4 1.39 30.18 14.45
N SER A 5 1.87 30.52 13.27
CA SER A 5 1.66 29.69 12.08
C SER A 5 2.47 28.40 12.22
N ASP A 6 2.08 27.37 11.47
CA ASP A 6 2.75 26.07 11.50
C ASP A 6 4.26 26.19 11.22
N GLU A 7 4.65 27.07 10.29
CA GLU A 7 6.06 27.40 9.99
C GLU A 7 6.83 27.97 11.20
N GLN A 8 6.20 28.85 11.97
CA GLN A 8 6.84 29.48 13.13
C GLN A 8 7.02 28.51 14.31
N ILE A 9 6.16 27.50 14.41
CA ILE A 9 6.29 26.44 15.42
C ILE A 9 7.46 25.52 15.06
N LEU A 10 7.67 25.25 13.77
CA LEU A 10 8.76 24.41 13.28
C LEU A 10 10.13 25.06 13.50
N ASP A 11 10.26 26.35 13.18
CA ASP A 11 11.51 27.10 13.38
C ASP A 11 11.92 27.17 14.86
N GLU A 12 10.97 27.35 15.78
CA GLU A 12 11.22 27.42 17.24
C GLU A 12 11.72 26.08 17.82
N LEU A 13 11.48 24.96 17.13
CA LEU A 13 11.91 23.63 17.60
C LEU A 13 13.31 23.23 17.13
N GLU A 14 13.98 24.02 16.26
CA GLU A 14 15.26 23.67 15.61
C GLU A 14 15.28 22.24 15.02
N ILE A 15 14.10 21.74 14.59
CA ILE A 15 13.97 20.43 13.94
C ILE A 15 14.14 20.66 12.44
N GLU A 16 15.27 20.23 11.89
CA GLU A 16 15.43 20.07 10.44
C GLU A 16 14.48 18.96 9.96
N PHE A 17 13.29 19.35 9.49
CA PHE A 17 12.42 18.43 8.79
C PHE A 17 12.91 18.34 7.33
N GLU A 18 13.75 17.35 7.03
CA GLU A 18 13.95 16.95 5.65
C GLU A 18 12.58 16.55 5.10
N LEU A 19 12.00 17.42 4.28
CA LEU A 19 10.88 17.07 3.41
C LEU A 19 11.42 16.06 2.41
N ASN A 20 11.58 14.80 2.86
CA ASN A 20 11.68 13.65 2.00
C ASN A 20 10.48 13.77 1.09
N SER A 21 10.73 14.14 -0.17
CA SER A 21 9.71 14.23 -1.20
C SER A 21 8.87 12.98 -1.10
N THR A 22 7.66 13.13 -0.54
CA THR A 22 6.68 12.06 -0.48
C THR A 22 6.46 11.74 -1.94
N LYS A 23 7.04 10.63 -2.43
CA LYS A 23 6.86 10.20 -3.81
C LYS A 23 5.34 10.14 -4.00
N VAL A 24 4.81 11.07 -4.78
CA VAL A 24 3.40 11.10 -5.10
C VAL A 24 3.17 9.87 -5.94
N LEU A 25 2.56 8.85 -5.33
CA LEU A 25 2.20 7.63 -6.03
C LEU A 25 1.25 8.01 -7.15
N THR A 26 1.43 7.39 -8.31
CA THR A 26 0.46 7.51 -9.39
C THR A 26 -0.87 6.88 -8.94
N PRO A 27 -2.02 7.32 -9.47
CA PRO A 27 -3.32 6.70 -9.15
C PRO A 27 -3.35 5.19 -9.45
N LEU A 28 -2.50 4.71 -10.36
CA LEU A 28 -2.34 3.29 -10.65
C LEU A 28 -1.57 2.57 -9.55
N GLU A 29 -0.49 3.16 -9.05
CA GLU A 29 0.29 2.61 -7.93
C GLU A 29 -0.54 2.57 -6.65
N GLU A 30 -1.28 3.62 -6.33
CA GLU A 30 -2.18 3.63 -5.16
C GLU A 30 -3.22 2.51 -5.23
N ARG A 31 -3.84 2.31 -6.40
CA ARG A 31 -4.81 1.22 -6.61
C ARG A 31 -4.16 -0.15 -6.52
N LEU A 32 -2.94 -0.30 -7.05
CA LEU A 32 -2.17 -1.53 -6.97
C LEU A 32 -1.84 -1.87 -5.51
N ILE A 33 -1.35 -0.89 -4.75
CA ILE A 33 -1.00 -1.02 -3.33
C ILE A 33 -2.24 -1.38 -2.51
N SER A 34 -3.31 -0.59 -2.61
CA SER A 34 -4.56 -0.87 -1.89
C SER A 34 -5.14 -2.25 -2.25
N GLY A 35 -5.10 -2.63 -3.52
CA GLY A 35 -5.53 -3.97 -3.95
C GLY A 35 -4.66 -5.10 -3.43
N PHE A 36 -3.38 -4.85 -3.15
CA PHE A 36 -2.47 -5.82 -2.54
C PHE A 36 -2.63 -5.90 -1.03
N GLU A 37 -2.95 -4.79 -0.36
CA GLU A 37 -3.32 -4.78 1.06
C GLU A 37 -4.57 -5.62 1.33
N GLU A 38 -5.57 -5.59 0.44
CA GLU A 38 -6.73 -6.50 0.51
C GLU A 38 -6.31 -7.98 0.44
N ILE A 39 -5.29 -8.32 -0.37
CA ILE A 39 -4.74 -9.68 -0.45
C ILE A 39 -4.02 -10.05 0.86
N ASN A 40 -3.25 -9.12 1.44
CA ASN A 40 -2.61 -9.32 2.74
C ASN A 40 -3.62 -9.55 3.86
N ILE A 41 -4.69 -8.75 3.91
CA ILE A 41 -5.78 -8.93 4.88
C ILE A 41 -6.44 -10.31 4.69
N PHE A 42 -6.66 -10.75 3.44
CA PHE A 42 -7.15 -12.09 3.15
C PHE A 42 -6.20 -13.15 3.71
N TYR A 43 -4.89 -13.02 3.45
CA TYR A 43 -3.89 -13.96 3.96
C TYR A 43 -3.85 -14.01 5.49
N GLU A 44 -3.83 -12.86 6.15
CA GLU A 44 -3.83 -12.80 7.62
C GLU A 44 -5.09 -13.42 8.22
N THR A 45 -6.24 -13.25 7.57
CA THR A 45 -7.53 -13.79 8.03
C THR A 45 -7.65 -15.30 7.80
N HIS A 46 -7.21 -15.79 6.63
CA HIS A 46 -7.45 -17.16 6.19
C HIS A 46 -6.23 -18.07 6.28
N GLN A 47 -5.04 -17.51 6.59
CA GLN A 47 -3.75 -18.19 6.65
C GLN A 47 -3.40 -18.94 5.35
N ARG A 48 -3.88 -18.41 4.21
CA ARG A 48 -3.62 -18.92 2.87
C ARG A 48 -3.79 -17.81 1.83
N VAL A 49 -3.17 -17.97 0.67
CA VAL A 49 -3.38 -17.05 -0.47
C VAL A 49 -4.76 -17.26 -1.10
N PRO A 50 -5.35 -16.21 -1.70
CA PRO A 50 -6.64 -16.31 -2.39
C PRO A 50 -6.53 -17.20 -3.63
N SER A 51 -7.60 -17.95 -3.92
CA SER A 51 -7.69 -18.91 -5.01
C SER A 51 -8.97 -18.70 -5.84
N LEU A 52 -9.01 -19.26 -7.05
CA LEU A 52 -10.21 -19.19 -7.91
C LEU A 52 -11.20 -20.34 -7.65
N ASP A 53 -10.74 -21.43 -7.05
CA ASP A 53 -11.50 -22.67 -6.87
C ASP A 53 -12.47 -22.58 -5.69
N ASP A 54 -13.75 -22.85 -5.96
CA ASP A 54 -14.87 -22.79 -4.98
C ASP A 54 -14.91 -21.50 -4.14
N ALA A 55 -14.36 -20.42 -4.70
CA ALA A 55 -14.17 -19.17 -4.00
C ALA A 55 -15.37 -18.21 -4.17
N GLY A 56 -15.65 -17.45 -3.11
CA GLY A 56 -16.57 -16.32 -3.16
C GLY A 56 -16.06 -15.19 -4.07
N ILE A 57 -16.93 -14.25 -4.41
CA ILE A 57 -16.60 -13.16 -5.37
C ILE A 57 -15.36 -12.35 -4.94
N PHE A 58 -15.21 -12.05 -3.65
CA PHE A 58 -14.07 -11.28 -3.13
C PHE A 58 -12.76 -12.03 -3.27
N GLU A 59 -12.74 -13.31 -2.88
CA GLU A 59 -11.54 -14.13 -3.01
C GLU A 59 -11.13 -14.27 -4.48
N LYS A 60 -12.10 -14.46 -5.40
CA LYS A 60 -11.81 -14.53 -6.84
C LYS A 60 -11.17 -13.24 -7.38
N ILE A 61 -11.63 -12.08 -6.91
CA ILE A 61 -11.02 -10.78 -7.28
C ILE A 61 -9.58 -10.71 -6.76
N CYS A 62 -9.35 -11.04 -5.49
CA CYS A 62 -8.02 -11.06 -4.90
C CYS A 62 -7.08 -12.05 -5.60
N ALA A 63 -7.57 -13.26 -5.93
CA ALA A 63 -6.81 -14.27 -6.66
C ALA A 63 -6.40 -13.78 -8.05
N SER A 64 -7.34 -13.22 -8.81
CA SER A 64 -7.06 -12.67 -10.14
C SER A 64 -6.09 -11.48 -10.09
N ARG A 65 -6.20 -10.61 -9.08
CA ARG A 65 -5.24 -9.52 -8.87
C ARG A 65 -3.85 -10.07 -8.54
N LEU A 66 -3.75 -11.02 -7.61
CA LEU A 66 -2.48 -11.63 -7.22
C LEU A 66 -1.78 -12.28 -8.42
N GLU A 67 -2.53 -12.99 -9.27
CA GLU A 67 -2.02 -13.58 -10.50
C GLU A 67 -1.41 -12.53 -11.43
N LYS A 68 -2.14 -11.43 -11.70
CA LYS A 68 -1.67 -10.33 -12.55
C LYS A 68 -0.41 -9.67 -11.99
N ILE A 69 -0.34 -9.49 -10.68
CA ILE A 69 0.84 -8.91 -10.00
C ILE A 69 2.04 -9.84 -10.19
N LYS A 70 1.88 -11.15 -10.00
CA LYS A 70 2.96 -12.13 -10.19
C LYS A 70 3.46 -12.21 -11.64
N GLN A 71 2.58 -11.97 -12.61
CA GLN A 71 2.94 -11.98 -14.04
C GLN A 71 3.62 -10.68 -14.51
N ASN A 72 3.60 -9.61 -13.71
CA ASN A 72 4.16 -8.31 -14.09
C ASN A 72 5.24 -7.88 -13.09
N SER A 73 6.51 -7.96 -13.50
CA SER A 73 7.65 -7.64 -12.64
C SER A 73 7.65 -6.21 -12.10
N VAL A 74 7.11 -5.24 -12.86
CA VAL A 74 6.98 -3.85 -12.42
C VAL A 74 5.98 -3.77 -11.26
N MET A 75 4.79 -4.36 -11.42
CA MET A 75 3.79 -4.39 -10.35
C MET A 75 4.31 -5.11 -9.11
N SER A 76 4.97 -6.26 -9.30
CA SER A 76 5.58 -7.01 -8.20
C SER A 76 6.62 -6.17 -7.43
N SER A 77 7.48 -5.43 -8.14
CA SER A 77 8.49 -4.57 -7.50
C SER A 77 7.89 -3.43 -6.66
N ILE A 78 6.67 -2.97 -7.01
CA ILE A 78 5.98 -1.92 -6.27
C ILE A 78 5.41 -2.44 -4.96
N VAL A 79 5.00 -3.72 -4.88
CA VAL A 79 4.31 -4.25 -3.69
C VAL A 79 5.14 -5.24 -2.86
N VAL A 80 6.32 -5.64 -3.34
CA VAL A 80 7.18 -6.63 -2.65
C VAL A 80 7.52 -6.24 -1.20
N HIS A 81 7.64 -4.95 -0.91
CA HIS A 81 7.96 -4.45 0.43
C HIS A 81 6.75 -4.47 1.38
N LEU A 82 5.56 -4.77 0.86
CA LEU A 82 4.32 -4.91 1.62
C LEU A 82 3.93 -6.38 1.81
N ASP A 83 4.65 -7.34 1.20
CA ASP A 83 4.27 -8.76 1.20
C ASP A 83 4.34 -9.37 2.61
N LYS A 84 3.29 -10.11 2.97
CA LYS A 84 3.12 -10.75 4.29
C LYS A 84 3.11 -12.28 4.23
N PHE A 85 3.30 -12.89 3.05
CA PHE A 85 3.23 -14.34 2.87
C PHE A 85 4.35 -14.92 2.00
#